data_AF-A0A6C0FND2-F1
#
_entry.id   AF-A0A6C0FND2-F1
#
_cell.length_a   1.000
_cell.length_b   1.000
_cell.length_c   1.000
_cell.angle_alpha   90.00
_cell.angle_beta   90.00
_cell.angle_gamma   90.00
#
_symmetry.space_group_name_H-M   'P 1'
#
loop_
_entity.id
_entity.type
_entity.pdbx_description
1 polymer ?
#
loop_
_entity_poly.entity_id
_entity_poly.type
_entity_poly.pdbx_seq_one_letter_code
_entity_poly.pdbx_strand_id
1 'polypeptide(L)'
;MKNIDKKQLKIMSMEFRTIANRLITCNQQTGMPLLKKFLGFIDENEIISEYVQEHVRIEDFEPIERGTAFYSMGDTKQEEISYTYQYLKHAAGNFHNFYYDIASNYASDAKDSVKEFCNRIILPFVNYIEGYLTEIGIRMGYDEDVKFVINLNGGVAQVNVANDNSTLNATQNNGIDAIQLESLISKVLESITDDLSPQEKELITDNIEVIREETKSSSPRKGFINTALKGLRVINGTAQFGAAVVALIEFISKAL
;
A
#
# COMPACT_ATOMS: atom_id res chain seq x y z
N MET A 1 17.76 3.22 16.61
CA MET A 1 16.58 2.82 15.82
C MET A 1 16.37 3.74 14.64
N LYS A 2 16.94 3.35 13.51
CA LYS A 2 16.62 3.93 12.21
C LYS A 2 15.17 3.62 11.87
N ASN A 3 14.34 4.66 11.70
CA ASN A 3 12.99 4.48 11.15
C ASN A 3 13.13 4.18 9.67
N ILE A 4 12.82 2.95 9.26
CA ILE A 4 12.75 2.54 7.85
C ILE A 4 11.30 2.31 7.43
N ASP A 5 10.98 2.63 6.17
CA ASP A 5 9.67 2.33 5.60
C ASP A 5 9.61 0.93 4.95
N LYS A 6 8.39 0.48 4.61
CA LYS A 6 8.16 -0.85 3.99
C LYS A 6 8.97 -1.04 2.70
N LYS A 7 9.15 0.02 1.90
CA LYS A 7 9.87 -0.03 0.62
C LYS A 7 11.37 -0.18 0.84
N GLN A 8 11.92 0.55 1.79
CA GLN A 8 13.32 0.46 2.19
C GLN A 8 13.65 -0.94 2.72
N LEU A 9 12.79 -1.53 3.55
CA LEU A 9 12.98 -2.92 3.99
C LEU A 9 12.96 -3.90 2.81
N LYS A 10 12.01 -3.76 1.86
CA LYS A 10 11.94 -4.65 0.67
C LYS A 10 13.20 -4.59 -0.18
N ILE A 11 13.73 -3.39 -0.42
CA ILE A 11 14.98 -3.19 -1.15
C ILE A 11 16.13 -3.84 -0.39
N MET A 12 16.25 -3.56 0.91
CA MET A 12 17.27 -4.16 1.77
C MET A 12 17.23 -5.70 1.75
N SER A 13 16.06 -6.32 1.92
CA SER A 13 15.90 -7.77 1.88
C SER A 13 16.24 -8.35 0.50
N MET A 14 15.99 -7.62 -0.58
CA MET A 14 16.37 -8.02 -1.94
C MET A 14 17.89 -7.92 -2.15
N GLU A 15 18.52 -6.84 -1.71
CA GLU A 15 19.96 -6.64 -1.80
C GLU A 15 20.72 -7.69 -0.98
N PHE A 16 20.25 -7.96 0.24
CA PHE A 16 20.79 -9.02 1.10
C PHE A 16 20.74 -10.39 0.40
N ARG A 17 19.54 -10.79 -0.09
CA ARG A 17 19.38 -12.04 -0.85
C ARG A 17 20.31 -12.10 -2.07
N THR A 18 20.47 -10.98 -2.77
CA THR A 18 21.33 -10.92 -3.95
C THR A 18 22.80 -11.14 -3.60
N ILE A 19 23.31 -10.46 -2.57
CA ILE A 19 24.72 -10.60 -2.18
C ILE A 19 25.01 -11.95 -1.54
N ALA A 20 24.09 -12.46 -0.73
CA ALA A 20 24.16 -13.79 -0.11
C ALA A 20 24.19 -14.89 -1.18
N ASN A 21 23.25 -14.88 -2.13
CA ASN A 21 23.20 -15.89 -3.19
C ASN A 21 24.45 -15.89 -4.07
N ARG A 22 25.04 -14.72 -4.33
CA ARG A 22 26.31 -14.64 -5.06
C ARG A 22 27.45 -15.32 -4.32
N LEU A 23 27.52 -15.17 -2.99
CA LEU A 23 28.52 -15.87 -2.17
C LEU A 23 28.24 -17.39 -2.12
N ILE A 24 27.00 -17.79 -1.84
CA ILE A 24 26.61 -19.20 -1.73
C ILE A 24 26.92 -19.97 -3.04
N THR A 25 26.70 -19.33 -4.18
CA THR A 25 26.92 -19.94 -5.52
C THR A 25 28.30 -19.64 -6.12
N CYS A 26 29.23 -19.13 -5.32
CA CYS A 26 30.56 -18.77 -5.79
C CYS A 26 31.40 -20.00 -6.21
N ASN A 27 32.54 -19.73 -6.83
CA ASN A 27 33.56 -20.73 -7.10
C ASN A 27 34.86 -20.38 -6.35
N GLN A 28 35.84 -21.29 -6.42
CA GLN A 28 37.14 -21.15 -5.76
C GLN A 28 37.88 -19.82 -6.04
N GLN A 29 37.65 -19.18 -7.19
CA GLN A 29 38.31 -17.93 -7.56
C GLN A 29 37.55 -16.70 -7.06
N THR A 30 36.21 -16.76 -7.04
CA THR A 30 35.36 -15.61 -6.72
C THR A 30 34.96 -15.54 -5.25
N GLY A 31 35.14 -16.61 -4.48
CA GLY A 31 34.69 -16.71 -3.09
C GLY A 31 35.23 -15.63 -2.15
N MET A 32 36.54 -15.37 -2.13
CA MET A 32 37.14 -14.42 -1.17
C MET A 32 36.68 -12.97 -1.41
N PRO A 33 36.70 -12.43 -2.65
CA PRO A 33 36.12 -11.12 -2.93
C PRO A 33 34.63 -11.02 -2.60
N LEU A 34 33.85 -12.08 -2.82
CA LEU A 34 32.42 -12.10 -2.50
C LEU A 34 32.16 -12.17 -0.99
N LEU A 35 32.96 -12.92 -0.25
CA LEU A 35 32.90 -12.99 1.21
C LEU A 35 33.13 -11.61 1.83
N LYS A 36 34.16 -10.89 1.36
CA LYS A 36 34.44 -9.52 1.84
C LYS A 36 33.29 -8.56 1.56
N LYS A 37 32.68 -8.64 0.37
CA LYS A 37 31.51 -7.83 0.02
C LYS A 37 30.29 -8.19 0.88
N PHE A 38 30.06 -9.48 1.11
CA PHE A 38 28.97 -9.96 1.94
C PHE A 38 29.09 -9.46 3.39
N LEU A 39 30.28 -9.59 3.99
CA LEU A 39 30.54 -9.07 5.34
C LEU A 39 30.46 -7.55 5.40
N GLY A 40 30.97 -6.84 4.39
CA GLY A 40 30.81 -5.39 4.29
C GLY A 40 29.35 -4.96 4.28
N PHE A 41 28.48 -5.65 3.51
CA PHE A 41 27.05 -5.36 3.50
C PHE A 41 26.39 -5.61 4.86
N ILE A 42 26.76 -6.68 5.55
CA ILE A 42 26.26 -6.96 6.92
C ILE A 42 26.66 -5.83 7.87
N ASP A 43 27.95 -5.46 7.86
CA ASP A 43 28.50 -4.49 8.81
C ASP A 43 27.99 -3.06 8.58
N GLU A 44 27.82 -2.67 7.31
CA GLU A 44 27.35 -1.33 6.91
C GLU A 44 25.82 -1.17 7.08
N ASN A 45 25.07 -2.27 7.11
CA ASN A 45 23.63 -2.24 7.27
C ASN A 45 23.26 -2.29 8.76
N GLU A 46 22.90 -1.13 9.33
CA GLU A 46 22.57 -1.00 10.76
C GLU A 46 21.60 -2.06 11.29
N ILE A 47 20.52 -2.38 10.57
CA ILE A 47 19.49 -3.34 11.03
C ILE A 47 20.03 -4.76 11.06
N ILE A 48 20.78 -5.16 10.03
CA ILE A 48 21.36 -6.50 9.95
C ILE A 48 22.52 -6.62 10.94
N SER A 49 23.37 -5.59 11.02
CA SER A 49 24.50 -5.51 11.94
C SER A 49 24.03 -5.62 13.39
N GLU A 50 23.03 -4.82 13.80
CA GLU A 50 22.47 -4.86 15.16
C GLU A 50 21.97 -6.27 15.51
N TYR A 51 21.19 -6.89 14.62
CA TYR A 51 20.71 -8.26 14.80
C TYR A 51 21.84 -9.30 14.96
N VAL A 52 22.88 -9.22 14.12
CA VAL A 52 24.02 -10.15 14.21
C VAL A 52 24.78 -9.92 15.51
N GLN A 53 25.08 -8.66 15.86
CA GLN A 53 25.85 -8.31 17.06
C GLN A 53 25.14 -8.70 18.37
N GLU A 54 23.80 -8.67 18.41
CA GLU A 54 23.02 -9.16 19.57
C GLU A 54 23.33 -10.63 19.92
N HIS A 55 23.67 -11.43 18.91
CA HIS A 55 23.98 -12.86 19.06
C HIS A 55 25.47 -13.13 19.28
N VAL A 56 26.36 -12.20 18.93
CA VAL A 56 27.81 -12.38 19.06
C VAL A 56 28.20 -12.51 20.54
N ARG A 57 29.05 -13.50 20.80
CA ARG A 57 29.72 -13.76 22.08
C ARG A 57 31.20 -13.97 21.79
N ILE A 58 32.01 -12.97 22.15
CA ILE A 58 33.44 -12.93 21.80
C ILE A 58 34.21 -14.12 22.42
N GLU A 59 33.77 -14.55 23.61
CA GLU A 59 34.38 -15.64 24.36
C GLU A 59 34.23 -17.01 23.67
N ASP A 60 33.26 -17.15 22.76
CA ASP A 60 32.97 -18.42 22.10
C ASP A 60 33.90 -18.69 20.89
N PHE A 61 34.75 -17.73 20.50
CA PHE A 61 35.59 -17.84 19.31
C PHE A 61 37.09 -17.80 19.62
N GLU A 62 37.78 -18.90 19.32
CA GLU A 62 39.23 -18.94 19.25
C GLU A 62 39.69 -18.91 17.78
N PRO A 63 40.78 -18.21 17.43
CA PRO A 63 41.35 -18.24 16.09
C PRO A 63 41.64 -19.66 15.62
N ILE A 64 41.24 -19.97 14.40
CA ILE A 64 41.22 -21.35 13.88
C ILE A 64 42.25 -21.48 12.75
N GLU A 65 42.91 -22.64 12.67
CA GLU A 65 43.84 -22.96 11.61
C GLU A 65 43.17 -22.94 10.21
N ARG A 66 43.99 -22.67 9.19
CA ARG A 66 43.57 -22.67 7.79
C ARG A 66 43.12 -24.07 7.38
N GLY A 67 42.05 -24.14 6.61
CA GLY A 67 41.51 -25.39 6.10
C GLY A 67 40.72 -26.21 7.13
N THR A 68 40.50 -25.72 8.35
CA THR A 68 39.63 -26.42 9.30
C THR A 68 38.23 -26.58 8.72
N ALA A 69 37.76 -27.83 8.66
CA ALA A 69 36.40 -28.17 8.24
C ALA A 69 35.49 -28.28 9.46
N PHE A 70 34.35 -27.61 9.40
CA PHE A 70 33.33 -27.63 10.44
C PHE A 70 32.16 -28.49 10.00
N TYR A 71 31.64 -29.29 10.94
CA TYR A 71 30.39 -30.00 10.72
C TYR A 71 29.17 -29.09 10.99
N SER A 72 29.26 -28.30 12.06
CA SER A 72 28.34 -27.23 12.43
C SER A 72 29.12 -26.08 13.07
N MET A 73 28.49 -24.89 13.13
CA MET A 73 28.99 -23.72 13.86
C MET A 73 28.32 -23.53 15.24
N GLY A 74 27.52 -24.51 15.68
CA GLY A 74 26.82 -24.49 16.96
C GLY A 74 25.64 -25.45 16.99
N ASP A 75 25.05 -25.66 18.16
CA ASP A 75 23.82 -26.44 18.33
C ASP A 75 22.59 -25.54 18.52
N THR A 76 22.81 -24.23 18.72
CA THR A 76 21.76 -23.23 18.88
C THR A 76 21.85 -22.14 17.81
N LYS A 77 20.72 -21.47 17.55
CA LYS A 77 20.68 -20.27 16.69
C LYS A 77 21.72 -19.22 17.11
N GLN A 78 21.91 -19.01 18.41
CA GLN A 78 22.83 -18.00 18.90
C GLN A 78 24.29 -18.39 18.63
N GLU A 79 24.67 -19.63 18.89
CA GLU A 79 26.01 -20.14 18.59
C GLU A 79 26.29 -20.12 17.09
N GLU A 80 25.36 -20.62 16.26
CA GLU A 80 25.53 -20.65 14.80
C GLU A 80 25.69 -19.24 14.22
N ILE A 81 24.96 -18.24 14.71
CA ILE A 81 25.14 -16.83 14.29
C ILE A 81 26.48 -16.30 14.79
N SER A 82 26.76 -16.44 16.08
CA SER A 82 27.95 -15.91 16.75
C SER A 82 29.23 -16.44 16.12
N TYR A 83 29.38 -17.76 16.08
CA TYR A 83 30.62 -18.42 15.68
C TYR A 83 30.84 -18.31 14.17
N THR A 84 29.78 -18.43 13.35
CA THR A 84 29.89 -18.22 11.90
C THR A 84 30.35 -16.81 11.59
N TYR A 85 29.73 -15.78 12.17
CA TYR A 85 30.11 -14.40 11.89
C TYR A 85 31.56 -14.12 12.30
N GLN A 86 31.97 -14.56 13.49
CA GLN A 86 33.34 -14.39 13.98
C GLN A 86 34.37 -15.12 13.10
N TYR A 87 34.09 -16.37 12.71
CA TYR A 87 34.92 -17.14 11.79
C TYR A 87 35.07 -16.44 10.43
N LEU A 88 33.97 -15.99 9.83
CA LEU A 88 34.01 -15.32 8.54
C LEU A 88 34.78 -14.00 8.59
N LYS A 89 34.65 -13.22 9.68
CA LYS A 89 35.45 -12.01 9.91
C LYS A 89 36.93 -12.32 10.06
N HIS A 90 37.27 -13.35 10.83
CA HIS A 90 38.65 -13.82 10.98
C HIS A 90 39.23 -14.24 9.62
N ALA A 91 38.51 -15.07 8.87
CA ALA A 91 38.93 -15.56 7.57
C ALA A 91 39.12 -14.41 6.56
N ALA A 92 38.19 -13.46 6.49
CA ALA A 92 38.29 -12.32 5.59
C ALA A 92 39.48 -11.39 5.90
N GLY A 93 39.91 -11.34 7.17
CA GLY A 93 41.05 -10.54 7.62
C GLY A 93 42.41 -11.23 7.47
N ASN A 94 42.46 -12.57 7.60
CA ASN A 94 43.72 -13.31 7.73
C ASN A 94 44.01 -14.26 6.56
N PHE A 95 43.01 -14.67 5.80
CA PHE A 95 43.13 -15.66 4.74
C PHE A 95 43.11 -15.00 3.35
N HIS A 96 43.72 -15.67 2.38
CA HIS A 96 43.95 -15.12 1.05
C HIS A 96 43.19 -15.89 -0.03
N ASN A 97 43.13 -17.22 0.08
CA ASN A 97 42.50 -18.08 -0.90
C ASN A 97 41.28 -18.78 -0.29
N PHE A 98 40.10 -18.55 -0.89
CA PHE A 98 38.85 -19.11 -0.39
C PHE A 98 38.82 -20.64 -0.42
N TYR A 99 39.40 -21.27 -1.45
CA TYR A 99 39.44 -22.72 -1.49
C TYR A 99 40.48 -23.26 -0.50
N TYR A 100 41.75 -22.90 -0.63
CA TYR A 100 42.83 -23.51 0.16
C TYR A 100 42.71 -23.21 1.66
N ASP A 101 42.37 -21.98 2.04
CA ASP A 101 42.39 -21.56 3.44
C ASP A 101 41.05 -21.83 4.18
N ILE A 102 39.94 -22.07 3.47
CA ILE A 102 38.59 -22.21 4.07
C ILE A 102 37.93 -23.54 3.67
N ALA A 103 37.77 -23.80 2.37
CA ALA A 103 36.86 -24.84 1.90
C ALA A 103 37.53 -26.21 1.60
N SER A 104 38.87 -26.28 1.50
CA SER A 104 39.60 -27.41 0.90
C SER A 104 39.33 -28.79 1.51
N ASN A 105 38.94 -28.87 2.78
CA ASN A 105 38.70 -30.13 3.49
C ASN A 105 37.22 -30.54 3.55
N TYR A 106 36.33 -29.87 2.80
CA TYR A 106 34.89 -30.19 2.81
C TYR A 106 34.49 -31.28 1.82
N ALA A 107 35.27 -31.51 0.75
CA ALA A 107 35.03 -32.57 -0.23
C ALA A 107 36.33 -32.96 -0.97
N SER A 108 36.22 -33.94 -1.88
CA SER A 108 37.38 -34.47 -2.63
C SER A 108 37.86 -33.57 -3.77
N ASP A 109 37.01 -32.68 -4.29
CA ASP A 109 37.37 -31.72 -5.33
C ASP A 109 37.01 -30.29 -4.93
N ALA A 110 37.60 -29.33 -5.64
CA ALA A 110 37.50 -27.93 -5.25
C ALA A 110 36.11 -27.32 -5.44
N LYS A 111 35.36 -27.76 -6.45
CA LYS A 111 34.02 -27.24 -6.71
C LYS A 111 33.06 -27.72 -5.62
N ASP A 112 33.06 -29.02 -5.36
CA ASP A 112 32.19 -29.61 -4.35
C ASP A 112 32.59 -29.15 -2.94
N SER A 113 33.88 -28.96 -2.68
CA SER A 113 34.38 -28.40 -1.42
C SER A 113 33.82 -27.01 -1.13
N VAL A 114 33.92 -26.09 -2.11
CA VAL A 114 33.37 -24.73 -1.98
C VAL A 114 31.85 -24.78 -1.78
N LYS A 115 31.15 -25.62 -2.55
CA LYS A 115 29.70 -25.79 -2.44
C LYS A 115 29.30 -26.31 -1.06
N GLU A 116 29.98 -27.32 -0.54
CA GLU A 116 29.69 -27.92 0.76
C GLU A 116 29.96 -26.93 1.90
N PHE A 117 31.06 -26.17 1.85
CA PHE A 117 31.29 -25.08 2.80
C PHE A 117 30.15 -24.05 2.77
N CYS A 118 29.77 -23.57 1.57
CA CYS A 118 28.69 -22.61 1.42
C CYS A 118 27.35 -23.14 1.94
N ASN A 119 27.02 -24.39 1.65
CA ASN A 119 25.76 -25.02 2.07
C ASN A 119 25.70 -25.29 3.57
N ARG A 120 26.82 -25.74 4.18
CA ARG A 120 26.84 -26.12 5.59
C ARG A 120 27.01 -24.93 6.52
N ILE A 121 27.76 -23.92 6.09
CA ILE A 121 28.18 -22.81 6.97
C ILE A 121 27.50 -21.50 6.58
N ILE A 122 27.56 -21.10 5.31
CA ILE A 122 27.05 -19.79 4.89
C ILE A 122 25.52 -19.77 4.83
N LEU A 123 24.90 -20.82 4.30
CA LEU A 123 23.46 -20.87 4.09
C LEU A 123 22.65 -20.80 5.39
N PRO A 124 22.95 -21.54 6.48
CA PRO A 124 22.23 -21.37 7.75
C PRO A 124 22.32 -19.94 8.30
N PHE A 125 23.51 -19.34 8.27
CA PHE A 125 23.72 -17.96 8.70
C PHE A 125 22.90 -16.95 7.88
N VAL A 126 22.87 -17.12 6.56
CA VAL A 126 22.03 -16.32 5.65
C VAL A 126 20.55 -16.48 5.97
N ASN A 127 20.09 -17.70 6.22
CA ASN A 127 18.69 -17.99 6.54
C ASN A 127 18.25 -17.32 7.85
N TYR A 128 19.14 -17.21 8.85
CA TYR A 128 18.83 -16.49 10.09
C TYR A 128 18.61 -14.99 9.89
N ILE A 129 19.39 -14.37 9.02
CA ILE A 129 19.23 -12.94 8.68
C ILE A 129 17.99 -12.75 7.81
N GLU A 130 17.77 -13.60 6.81
CA GLU A 130 16.56 -13.56 5.96
C GLU A 130 15.28 -13.76 6.77
N GLY A 131 15.28 -14.70 7.72
CA GLY A 131 14.17 -14.93 8.63
C GLY A 131 13.86 -13.71 9.49
N TYR A 132 14.90 -13.05 10.01
CA TYR A 132 14.74 -11.81 10.78
C TYR A 132 14.17 -10.66 9.93
N LEU A 133 14.71 -10.43 8.73
CA LEU A 133 14.16 -9.40 7.82
C LEU A 133 12.72 -9.70 7.41
N THR A 134 12.38 -10.98 7.22
CA THR A 134 11.01 -11.44 6.94
C THR A 134 10.09 -11.16 8.12
N GLU A 135 10.54 -11.44 9.35
CA GLU A 135 9.79 -11.15 10.57
C GLU A 135 9.49 -9.65 10.72
N ILE A 136 10.47 -8.77 10.48
CA ILE A 136 10.24 -7.33 10.43
C ILE A 136 9.19 -7.00 9.36
N GLY A 137 9.32 -7.59 8.16
CA GLY A 137 8.37 -7.36 7.07
C GLY A 137 6.94 -7.73 7.42
N ILE A 138 6.74 -8.88 8.08
CA ILE A 138 5.43 -9.32 8.58
C ILE A 138 4.90 -8.32 9.61
N ARG A 139 5.72 -7.91 10.59
CA ARG A 139 5.32 -6.91 11.61
C ARG A 139 5.00 -5.54 11.01
N MET A 140 5.62 -5.20 9.88
CA MET A 140 5.31 -4.01 9.10
C MET A 140 4.10 -4.18 8.17
N GLY A 141 3.43 -5.34 8.14
CA GLY A 141 2.28 -5.61 7.27
C GLY A 141 2.67 -5.74 5.79
N TYR A 142 3.64 -6.60 5.48
CA TYR A 142 4.01 -6.97 4.10
C TYR A 142 2.85 -7.59 3.31
N ASP A 143 2.02 -8.39 4.00
CA ASP A 143 0.90 -9.16 3.45
C ASP A 143 -0.47 -8.52 3.76
N GLU A 144 -0.48 -7.33 4.35
CA GLU A 144 -1.72 -6.57 4.52
C GLU A 144 -2.04 -5.87 3.20
N ASP A 145 -2.92 -6.49 2.41
CA ASP A 145 -3.55 -5.84 1.27
C ASP A 145 -4.19 -4.53 1.74
N VAL A 146 -3.71 -3.40 1.24
CA VAL A 146 -4.39 -2.11 1.42
C VAL A 146 -5.69 -2.18 0.63
N LYS A 147 -6.76 -2.62 1.29
CA LYS A 147 -8.10 -2.72 0.69
C LYS A 147 -8.77 -1.35 0.74
N PHE A 148 -8.78 -0.67 -0.40
CA PHE A 148 -9.60 0.52 -0.58
C PHE A 148 -11.06 0.10 -0.73
N VAL A 149 -11.91 0.48 0.22
CA VAL A 149 -13.36 0.38 0.05
C VAL A 149 -13.83 1.63 -0.70
N ILE A 150 -14.05 1.50 -2.00
CA ILE A 150 -14.61 2.58 -2.83
C ILE A 150 -16.14 2.41 -2.83
N ASN A 151 -16.84 3.27 -2.10
CA ASN A 151 -18.30 3.35 -2.18
C ASN A 151 -18.70 4.43 -3.19
N LEU A 152 -19.24 4.00 -4.34
CA LEU A 152 -19.82 4.88 -5.36
C LEU A 152 -21.33 4.99 -5.11
N ASN A 153 -21.78 6.07 -4.47
CA ASN A 153 -23.21 6.40 -4.38
C ASN A 153 -23.53 7.60 -5.30
N GLY A 154 -24.42 7.36 -6.28
CA GLY A 154 -25.29 8.35 -6.94
C GLY A 154 -24.67 9.58 -7.64
N GLY A 155 -24.65 9.57 -8.97
CA GLY A 155 -24.93 10.73 -9.86
C GLY A 155 -24.05 11.99 -9.88
N VAL A 156 -23.29 12.27 -8.81
CA VAL A 156 -22.24 13.29 -8.70
C VAL A 156 -21.23 12.73 -7.70
N ALA A 157 -20.17 12.10 -8.21
CA ALA A 157 -19.29 11.25 -7.42
C ALA A 157 -18.56 12.05 -6.32
N GLN A 158 -18.98 11.89 -5.06
CA GLN A 158 -18.07 12.08 -3.93
C GLN A 158 -17.20 10.82 -3.80
N VAL A 159 -15.87 11.00 -3.90
CA VAL A 159 -14.91 9.93 -3.65
C VAL A 159 -14.53 9.97 -2.18
N ASN A 160 -15.12 9.07 -1.40
CA ASN A 160 -14.78 8.89 0.00
C ASN A 160 -13.65 7.84 0.09
N VAL A 161 -12.47 8.28 0.54
CA VAL A 161 -11.32 7.41 0.81
C VAL A 161 -11.14 7.33 2.33
N ALA A 162 -11.26 6.15 2.90
CA ALA A 162 -11.03 5.89 4.31
C ALA A 162 -9.98 4.80 4.50
N ASN A 163 -9.14 4.94 5.52
CA ASN A 163 -8.11 3.96 5.90
C ASN A 163 -8.46 3.30 7.25
N ASP A 164 -7.98 2.06 7.48
CA ASP A 164 -7.95 1.38 8.78
C ASP A 164 -9.27 1.39 9.59
N ASN A 165 -10.35 0.77 9.05
CA ASN A 165 -11.67 0.66 9.71
C ASN A 165 -12.30 2.01 10.14
N SER A 166 -11.85 3.12 9.58
CA SER A 166 -12.43 4.44 9.85
C SER A 166 -13.84 4.55 9.29
N THR A 167 -14.79 4.98 10.10
CA THR A 167 -16.15 5.31 9.65
C THR A 167 -16.18 6.77 9.18
N LEU A 168 -16.25 6.99 7.86
CA LEU A 168 -16.38 8.33 7.29
C LEU A 168 -17.87 8.65 7.06
N ASN A 169 -18.42 9.57 7.85
CA ASN A 169 -19.76 10.12 7.62
C ASN A 169 -19.67 11.33 6.69
N ALA A 170 -19.72 11.10 5.37
CA ALA A 170 -19.81 12.19 4.40
C ALA A 170 -21.26 12.68 4.30
N THR A 171 -21.52 13.94 4.66
CA THR A 171 -22.82 14.57 4.47
C THR A 171 -22.79 15.35 3.16
N GLN A 172 -23.49 14.87 2.14
CA GLN A 172 -23.65 15.59 0.88
C GLN A 172 -24.76 16.62 1.04
N ASN A 173 -24.39 17.90 1.04
CA ASN A 173 -25.35 18.99 0.92
C ASN A 173 -25.41 19.38 -0.56
N ASN A 174 -26.57 19.21 -1.20
CA ASN A 174 -26.76 19.44 -2.65
C ASN A 174 -26.60 20.91 -3.08
N GLY A 175 -26.26 21.82 -2.16
CA GLY A 175 -25.93 23.22 -2.48
C GLY A 175 -27.10 24.04 -3.03
N ILE A 176 -28.30 23.47 -3.09
CA ILE A 176 -29.52 24.16 -3.51
C ILE A 176 -29.89 25.17 -2.42
N ASP A 177 -29.85 26.45 -2.76
CA ASP A 177 -30.39 27.50 -1.92
C ASP A 177 -31.92 27.33 -1.85
N ALA A 178 -32.40 26.80 -0.73
CA ALA A 178 -33.82 26.52 -0.51
C ALA A 178 -34.68 27.80 -0.55
N ILE A 179 -34.13 28.95 -0.16
CA ILE A 179 -34.85 30.22 -0.19
C ILE A 179 -35.03 30.67 -1.63
N GLN A 180 -33.97 30.55 -2.44
CA GLN A 180 -34.03 30.88 -3.87
C GLN A 180 -34.95 29.91 -4.63
N LEU A 181 -34.92 28.62 -4.30
CA LEU A 181 -35.81 27.62 -4.90
C LEU A 181 -37.29 27.95 -4.65
N GLU A 182 -37.67 28.17 -3.38
CA GLU A 182 -39.07 28.47 -3.04
C GLU A 182 -39.50 29.80 -3.67
N SER A 183 -38.60 30.80 -3.77
CA SER A 183 -38.90 32.04 -4.49
C SER A 183 -39.20 31.82 -5.98
N LEU A 184 -38.46 30.94 -6.65
CA LEU A 184 -38.70 30.61 -8.05
C LEU A 184 -39.98 29.80 -8.23
N ILE A 185 -40.26 28.85 -7.33
CA ILE A 185 -41.52 28.10 -7.31
C ILE A 185 -42.72 29.04 -7.12
N SER A 186 -42.66 29.97 -6.17
CA SER A 186 -43.71 30.98 -5.96
C SER A 186 -43.97 31.79 -7.23
N LYS A 187 -42.92 32.22 -7.94
CA LYS A 187 -43.08 32.95 -9.22
C LYS A 187 -43.78 32.12 -10.29
N VAL A 188 -43.53 30.81 -10.37
CA VAL A 188 -44.24 29.92 -11.29
C VAL A 188 -45.71 29.84 -10.90
N LEU A 189 -46.02 29.63 -9.61
CA LEU A 189 -47.40 29.56 -9.12
C LEU A 189 -48.18 30.87 -9.28
N GLU A 190 -47.54 32.02 -9.04
CA GLU A 190 -48.14 33.36 -9.23
C GLU A 190 -48.40 33.70 -10.69
N SER A 191 -47.66 33.07 -11.62
CA SER A 191 -47.85 33.26 -13.06
C SER A 191 -48.96 32.39 -13.67
N ILE A 192 -49.62 31.57 -12.86
CA ILE A 192 -50.79 30.78 -13.26
C ILE A 192 -51.98 31.72 -13.45
N THR A 193 -52.58 31.67 -14.64
CA THR A 193 -53.71 32.48 -15.04
C THR A 193 -54.99 31.64 -15.20
N ASP A 194 -56.16 32.30 -15.30
CA ASP A 194 -57.46 31.62 -15.38
C ASP A 194 -57.78 30.99 -16.75
N ASP A 195 -56.97 31.27 -17.76
CA ASP A 195 -57.03 30.67 -19.09
C ASP A 195 -56.49 29.23 -19.13
N LEU A 196 -55.75 28.79 -18.11
CA LEU A 196 -55.31 27.40 -17.96
C LEU A 196 -56.45 26.49 -17.49
N SER A 197 -56.55 25.32 -18.11
CA SER A 197 -57.52 24.30 -17.73
C SER A 197 -57.26 23.77 -16.31
N PRO A 198 -58.28 23.24 -15.62
CA PRO A 198 -58.10 22.59 -14.32
C PRO A 198 -57.01 21.49 -14.34
N GLN A 199 -56.95 20.72 -15.44
CA GLN A 199 -55.95 19.66 -15.62
C GLN A 199 -54.53 20.22 -15.74
N GLU A 200 -54.34 21.36 -16.41
CA GLU A 200 -53.02 22.00 -16.51
C GLU A 200 -52.59 22.57 -15.15
N LYS A 201 -53.50 23.18 -14.39
CA LYS A 201 -53.21 23.69 -13.04
C LYS A 201 -52.83 22.57 -12.07
N GLU A 202 -53.51 21.43 -12.14
CA GLU A 202 -53.17 20.22 -11.39
C GLU A 202 -51.78 19.70 -11.78
N LEU A 203 -51.50 19.58 -13.08
CA LEU A 203 -50.20 19.15 -13.60
C LEU A 203 -49.05 20.07 -13.15
N ILE A 204 -49.26 21.39 -13.08
CA ILE A 204 -48.26 22.33 -12.56
C ILE A 204 -47.96 22.03 -11.10
N THR A 205 -49.01 21.88 -10.31
CA THR A 205 -48.91 21.66 -8.85
C THR A 205 -48.18 20.36 -8.55
N ASP A 206 -48.55 19.26 -9.22
CA ASP A 206 -47.92 17.95 -9.03
C ASP A 206 -46.44 17.96 -9.40
N ASN A 207 -46.08 18.56 -10.55
CA ASN A 207 -44.69 18.63 -10.97
C ASN A 207 -43.85 19.53 -10.04
N ILE A 208 -44.41 20.63 -9.55
CA ILE A 208 -43.75 21.48 -8.56
C ILE A 208 -43.50 20.72 -7.26
N GLU A 209 -44.48 19.93 -6.80
CA GLU A 209 -44.33 19.16 -5.56
C GLU A 209 -43.28 18.06 -5.70
N VAL A 210 -43.24 17.36 -6.84
CA VAL A 210 -42.16 16.41 -7.15
C VAL A 210 -40.79 17.10 -7.13
N ILE A 211 -40.67 18.29 -7.72
CA ILE A 211 -39.41 19.06 -7.69
C ILE A 211 -39.05 19.43 -6.25
N ARG A 212 -39.99 19.93 -5.46
CA ARG A 212 -39.78 20.35 -4.08
C ARG A 212 -39.33 19.20 -3.18
N GLU A 213 -40.01 18.06 -3.26
CA GLU A 213 -39.69 16.88 -2.43
C GLU A 213 -38.37 16.24 -2.84
N GLU A 214 -38.13 16.09 -4.16
CA GLU A 214 -36.88 15.49 -4.64
C GLU A 214 -35.67 16.39 -4.37
N THR A 215 -35.81 17.72 -4.44
CA THR A 215 -34.70 18.65 -4.14
C THR A 215 -34.38 18.78 -2.65
N LYS A 216 -35.37 18.53 -1.76
CA LYS A 216 -35.17 18.45 -0.30
C LYS A 216 -34.64 17.09 0.16
N SER A 217 -34.74 16.06 -0.68
CA SER A 217 -34.26 14.72 -0.38
C SER A 217 -32.73 14.66 -0.22
N SER A 218 -32.25 13.84 0.72
CA SER A 218 -30.82 13.53 0.90
C SER A 218 -30.25 12.68 -0.24
N SER A 219 -31.10 12.13 -1.12
CA SER A 219 -30.71 11.35 -2.30
C SER A 219 -31.66 11.68 -3.47
N PRO A 220 -31.53 12.85 -4.11
CA PRO A 220 -32.43 13.32 -5.16
C PRO A 220 -32.40 12.40 -6.39
N ARG A 221 -33.57 11.97 -6.87
CA ARG A 221 -33.66 11.19 -8.11
C ARG A 221 -33.75 12.12 -9.30
N LYS A 222 -32.60 12.41 -9.92
CA LYS A 222 -32.50 13.29 -11.11
C LYS A 222 -33.49 12.97 -12.22
N GLY A 223 -33.81 11.69 -12.43
CA GLY A 223 -34.81 11.27 -13.43
C GLY A 223 -36.22 11.80 -13.16
N PHE A 224 -36.62 11.87 -11.89
CA PHE A 224 -37.94 12.39 -11.49
C PHE A 224 -38.00 13.90 -11.60
N ILE A 225 -36.93 14.59 -11.15
CA ILE A 225 -36.80 16.05 -11.32
C ILE A 225 -36.86 16.42 -12.81
N ASN A 226 -36.09 15.73 -13.66
CA ASN A 226 -36.10 15.98 -15.11
C ASN A 226 -37.46 15.71 -15.76
N THR A 227 -38.21 14.73 -15.25
CA THR A 227 -39.56 14.42 -15.74
C THR A 227 -40.52 15.54 -15.36
N ALA A 228 -40.45 16.02 -14.12
CA ALA A 228 -41.28 17.11 -13.64
C ALA A 228 -41.00 18.44 -14.38
N LEU A 229 -39.74 18.78 -14.61
CA LEU A 229 -39.35 19.96 -15.39
C LEU A 229 -39.83 19.90 -16.84
N LYS A 230 -39.83 18.70 -17.45
CA LYS A 230 -40.43 18.50 -18.78
C LYS A 230 -41.95 18.69 -18.75
N GLY A 231 -42.62 18.21 -17.71
CA GLY A 231 -44.05 18.42 -17.49
C GLY A 231 -44.42 19.91 -17.49
N LEU A 232 -43.65 20.74 -16.77
CA LEU A 232 -43.86 22.19 -16.74
C LEU A 232 -43.63 22.87 -18.10
N ARG A 233 -42.68 22.38 -18.92
CA ARG A 233 -42.37 22.96 -20.24
C ARG A 233 -43.45 22.74 -21.29
N VAL A 234 -44.28 21.71 -21.14
CA VAL A 234 -45.29 21.35 -22.15
C VAL A 234 -46.55 22.22 -22.03
N ILE A 235 -46.70 22.97 -20.94
CA ILE A 235 -47.87 23.79 -20.68
C ILE A 235 -47.76 25.11 -21.44
N ASN A 236 -48.75 25.37 -22.30
CA ASN A 236 -48.84 26.58 -23.11
C ASN A 236 -49.45 27.74 -22.30
N GLY A 237 -48.71 28.21 -21.29
CA GLY A 237 -49.10 29.37 -20.48
C GLY A 237 -48.72 30.72 -21.09
N THR A 238 -48.92 31.79 -20.32
CA THR A 238 -48.48 33.14 -20.70
C THR A 238 -46.96 33.23 -20.88
N ALA A 239 -46.50 34.28 -21.55
CA ALA A 239 -45.06 34.56 -21.67
C ALA A 239 -44.37 34.69 -20.30
N GLN A 240 -45.09 35.21 -19.29
CA GLN A 240 -44.60 35.33 -17.92
C GLN A 240 -44.43 33.94 -17.26
N PHE A 241 -45.37 33.03 -17.47
CA PHE A 241 -45.27 31.64 -17.00
C PHE A 241 -44.07 30.92 -17.64
N GLY A 242 -43.94 31.02 -18.97
CA GLY A 242 -42.80 30.44 -19.69
C GLY A 242 -41.45 30.94 -19.15
N ALA A 243 -41.33 32.23 -18.87
CA ALA A 243 -40.11 32.81 -18.29
C ALA A 243 -39.83 32.30 -16.87
N ALA A 244 -40.86 32.17 -16.03
CA ALA A 244 -40.73 31.64 -14.67
C ALA A 244 -40.27 30.18 -14.68
N VAL A 245 -40.84 29.35 -15.56
CA VAL A 245 -40.44 27.94 -15.75
C VAL A 245 -38.99 27.83 -16.24
N VAL A 246 -38.57 28.66 -17.19
CA VAL A 246 -37.17 28.66 -17.67
C VAL A 246 -36.20 29.01 -16.53
N ALA A 247 -36.50 30.04 -15.74
CA ALA A 247 -35.67 30.44 -14.61
C ALA A 247 -35.55 29.33 -13.54
N LEU A 248 -36.64 28.64 -13.24
CA LEU A 248 -36.65 27.47 -12.34
C LEU A 248 -35.76 26.34 -12.88
N ILE A 249 -35.86 26.05 -14.18
CA ILE A 249 -35.06 24.98 -14.81
C ILE A 249 -33.57 25.33 -14.82
N GLU A 250 -33.21 26.57 -15.15
CA GLU A 250 -31.82 27.02 -15.13
C GLU A 250 -31.21 26.95 -13.74
N PHE A 251 -31.98 27.32 -12.71
CA PHE A 251 -31.54 27.23 -11.32
C PHE A 251 -31.28 25.78 -10.90
N ILE A 252 -32.22 24.88 -11.17
CA ILE A 252 -32.08 23.45 -10.79
C ILE A 252 -30.95 22.78 -11.57
N SER A 253 -30.79 23.10 -12.86
CA SER A 253 -29.74 22.52 -13.71
C SER A 253 -28.33 22.96 -13.32
N LYS A 254 -28.17 24.10 -12.63
CA LYS A 254 -26.87 24.55 -12.09
C LYS A 254 -26.50 23.87 -10.79
N ALA A 255 -27.49 23.34 -10.06
CA ALA A 255 -27.29 22.76 -8.72
C ALA A 255 -27.18 21.23 -8.72
N LEU A 256 -27.56 20.55 -9.81
CA LEU A 256 -27.58 19.08 -9.93
C LEU A 256 -26.72 18.58 -11.09
#